data_AF-A0A0G4LD58-F1
#
_entry.id   AF-A0A0G4LD58-F1
#
_cell.length_a   1.000
_cell.length_b   1.000
_cell.length_c   1.000
_cell.angle_alpha   90.00
_cell.angle_beta   90.00
_cell.angle_gamma   90.00
#
_symmetry.space_group_name_H-M   'P 1'
#
loop_
_entity.id
_entity.type
_entity.pdbx_description
1 polymer ?
#
loop_
_entity_poly.entity_id
_entity_poly.type
_entity_poly.pdbx_seq_one_letter_code
_entity_poly.pdbx_strand_id
1 'polypeptide(L)'
;MRLLDTVKALGVALLATTASAVSIAPRQEAAALDLTSLAILTKAADTQVQTTINNKQNLLKGQPRAIARAVRQLVTPFVWPNSTYYHDESLLPHIEEMMAALTKRQHCDGTYSVGNRHSPPDTGFLIEDFGIMVRILEKDDHDDSQAIADEIRAILVKAGPGLAKGGIHTPNHRWKICAALARISTITGDESLIKRIDEWLAEGIDIDADGIYSERSPNYYSAVSNPSLLTVARELNYTDLIPFVRKNLELSIEHAEPNGEIETIQSRRQDQTQPVGDNMQNFYTQFRELAILDKNGRFAAMARLIEERLGARLGDFLSDLIERPELAVKLPEPESPFVDFEKHY
;
A
#
# COMPACT_ATOMS: atom_id res chain seq x y z
N MET A 1 -17.11 44.87 -52.58
CA MET A 1 -17.32 46.15 -51.87
C MET A 1 -18.82 46.37 -51.72
N ARG A 2 -19.35 46.37 -50.48
CA ARG A 2 -20.72 46.81 -50.06
C ARG A 2 -21.92 46.01 -50.65
N LEU A 3 -22.75 45.35 -49.82
CA LEU A 3 -23.89 45.87 -48.99
C LEU A 3 -25.05 46.34 -49.90
N LEU A 4 -26.34 46.01 -49.75
CA LEU A 4 -27.17 45.30 -48.73
C LEU A 4 -28.26 44.45 -49.48
N ASP A 5 -29.36 43.87 -48.96
CA ASP A 5 -30.10 44.00 -47.68
C ASP A 5 -30.84 42.67 -47.27
N THR A 6 -31.99 42.78 -46.58
CA THR A 6 -32.79 41.78 -45.85
C THR A 6 -34.09 41.32 -46.55
N VAL A 7 -34.65 40.18 -46.11
CA VAL A 7 -36.07 40.02 -45.68
C VAL A 7 -36.23 38.76 -44.81
N LYS A 8 -37.15 38.82 -43.83
CA LYS A 8 -37.42 37.79 -42.80
C LYS A 8 -38.40 36.70 -43.29
N ALA A 9 -38.25 35.48 -42.77
CA ALA A 9 -39.38 34.59 -42.48
C ALA A 9 -39.06 33.67 -41.28
N LEU A 10 -39.91 33.67 -40.25
CA LEU A 10 -39.83 32.72 -39.12
C LEU A 10 -40.58 31.43 -39.48
N GLY A 11 -39.99 30.28 -39.14
CA GLY A 11 -40.67 28.98 -39.13
C GLY A 11 -40.34 28.22 -37.86
N VAL A 12 -41.27 28.20 -36.90
CA VAL A 12 -41.11 27.46 -35.64
C VAL A 12 -41.57 26.02 -35.84
N ALA A 13 -40.64 25.07 -35.80
CA ALA A 13 -40.96 23.64 -35.80
C ALA A 13 -41.15 23.14 -34.35
N LEU A 14 -42.36 22.67 -34.05
CA LEU A 14 -42.68 22.04 -32.77
C LEU A 14 -42.23 20.57 -32.81
N LEU A 15 -41.22 20.19 -32.03
CA LEU A 15 -40.85 18.79 -31.80
C LEU A 15 -41.20 18.40 -30.37
N ALA A 16 -42.12 17.44 -30.24
CA ALA A 16 -42.59 16.96 -28.95
C ALA A 16 -41.51 16.14 -28.25
N THR A 17 -41.15 16.52 -27.03
CA THR A 17 -40.27 15.74 -26.16
C THR A 17 -41.09 14.70 -25.40
N THR A 18 -40.98 13.43 -25.81
CA THR A 18 -41.46 12.31 -24.98
C THR A 18 -40.58 12.20 -23.75
N ALA A 19 -41.12 12.56 -22.58
CA ALA A 19 -40.42 12.46 -21.30
C ALA A 19 -40.23 10.98 -20.91
N SER A 20 -39.08 10.42 -21.31
CA SER A 20 -38.61 9.15 -20.77
C SER A 20 -38.22 9.36 -19.32
N ALA A 21 -38.90 8.67 -18.39
CA ALA A 21 -38.57 8.70 -16.98
C ALA A 21 -37.20 8.01 -16.75
N VAL A 22 -36.13 8.80 -16.76
CA VAL A 22 -34.81 8.34 -16.35
C VAL A 22 -34.90 7.98 -14.87
N SER A 23 -34.69 6.69 -14.57
CA SER A 23 -34.47 6.23 -13.20
C SER A 23 -33.22 6.94 -12.67
N ILE A 24 -33.42 7.94 -11.81
CA ILE A 24 -32.32 8.56 -11.07
C ILE A 24 -31.85 7.54 -10.05
N ALA A 25 -30.89 6.71 -10.44
CA ALA A 25 -30.09 5.97 -9.47
C ALA A 25 -29.55 6.98 -8.44
N PRO A 26 -29.65 6.70 -7.12
CA PRO A 26 -29.20 7.64 -6.12
C PRO A 26 -27.74 7.99 -6.38
N ARG A 27 -27.47 9.29 -6.57
CA ARG A 27 -26.12 9.82 -6.77
C ARG A 27 -25.34 9.48 -5.51
N GLN A 28 -24.46 8.49 -5.61
CA GLN A 28 -23.66 8.02 -4.48
C GLN A 28 -22.86 9.22 -3.97
N GLU A 29 -23.20 9.68 -2.77
CA GLU A 29 -22.61 10.86 -2.17
C GLU A 29 -21.11 10.58 -1.98
N ALA A 30 -20.25 11.48 -2.48
CA ALA A 30 -18.81 11.25 -2.44
C ALA A 30 -18.38 11.10 -0.97
N ALA A 31 -17.80 9.94 -0.63
CA ALA A 31 -17.47 9.61 0.74
C ALA A 31 -16.53 10.67 1.32
N ALA A 32 -16.92 11.26 2.46
CA ALA A 32 -16.16 12.35 3.06
C ALA A 32 -14.76 11.89 3.46
N LEU A 33 -13.75 12.72 3.19
CA LEU A 33 -12.36 12.45 3.57
C LEU A 33 -12.15 12.49 5.08
N ASP A 34 -11.22 11.66 5.55
CA ASP A 34 -10.75 11.62 6.94
C ASP A 34 -9.59 12.59 7.15
N LEU A 35 -9.93 13.87 7.21
CA LEU A 35 -8.94 14.95 7.38
C LEU A 35 -8.13 14.79 8.67
N THR A 36 -8.67 14.13 9.70
CA THR A 36 -7.96 13.84 10.96
C THR A 36 -6.82 12.84 10.72
N SER A 37 -7.13 11.69 10.12
CA SER A 37 -6.11 10.69 9.76
C SER A 37 -5.07 11.26 8.82
N LEU A 38 -5.50 11.97 7.76
CA LEU A 38 -4.59 12.60 6.81
C LEU A 38 -3.65 13.61 7.48
N ALA A 39 -4.12 14.41 8.44
CA ALA A 39 -3.27 15.35 9.17
C ALA A 39 -2.23 14.64 10.07
N ILE A 40 -2.60 13.52 10.71
CA ILE A 40 -1.65 12.70 11.50
C ILE A 40 -0.56 12.14 10.60
N LEU A 41 -0.93 11.53 9.47
CA LEU A 41 -0.03 10.91 8.52
C LEU A 41 0.89 11.93 7.82
N THR A 42 0.33 13.08 7.41
CA THR A 42 1.07 14.22 6.81
C THR A 42 2.16 14.71 7.77
N LYS A 43 1.78 15.02 9.02
CA LYS A 43 2.74 15.47 10.04
C LYS A 43 3.84 14.45 10.32
N ALA A 44 3.49 13.16 10.33
CA ALA A 44 4.46 12.09 10.54
C ALA A 44 5.42 11.94 9.36
N ALA A 45 4.94 12.03 8.11
CA ALA A 45 5.76 12.00 6.90
C ALA A 45 6.72 13.20 6.83
N ASP A 46 6.22 14.42 7.05
CA ASP A 46 7.05 15.64 7.07
C ASP A 46 8.16 15.56 8.12
N THR A 47 7.88 14.95 9.30
CA THR A 47 8.88 14.73 10.36
C THR A 47 9.97 13.73 9.95
N GLN A 48 9.69 12.80 9.02
CA GLN A 48 10.68 11.83 8.54
C GLN A 48 11.70 12.46 7.57
N VAL A 49 11.32 13.47 6.79
CA VAL A 49 12.15 14.06 5.71
C VAL A 49 13.57 14.40 6.16
N GLN A 50 13.71 15.27 7.17
CA GLN A 50 15.04 15.69 7.63
C GLN A 50 15.80 14.55 8.31
N THR A 51 15.11 13.62 8.97
CA THR A 51 15.70 12.42 9.57
C THR A 51 16.32 11.52 8.49
N THR A 52 15.60 11.32 7.39
CA THR A 52 16.03 10.55 6.22
C THR A 52 17.22 11.21 5.52
N ILE A 53 17.15 12.52 5.27
CA ILE A 53 18.24 13.32 4.70
C ILE A 53 19.51 13.21 5.54
N ASN A 54 19.40 13.42 6.86
CA ASN A 54 20.54 13.37 7.78
C ASN A 54 21.19 11.98 7.83
N ASN A 55 20.40 10.92 7.65
CA ASN A 55 20.87 9.53 7.68
C ASN A 55 21.28 8.97 6.30
N LYS A 56 21.10 9.72 5.20
CA LYS A 56 21.35 9.29 3.80
C LYS A 56 22.70 8.57 3.63
N GLN A 57 23.78 9.12 4.19
CA GLN A 57 25.13 8.55 4.05
C GLN A 57 25.35 7.22 4.79
N ASN A 58 24.48 6.84 5.73
CA ASN A 58 24.47 5.50 6.32
C ASN A 58 23.55 4.56 5.54
N LEU A 59 22.38 5.06 5.10
CA LEU A 59 21.44 4.31 4.24
C LEU A 59 22.12 3.83 2.95
N LEU A 60 22.89 4.70 2.29
CA LEU A 60 23.69 4.41 1.10
C LEU A 60 24.81 3.36 1.32
N LYS A 61 25.14 3.01 2.57
CA LYS A 61 26.06 1.90 2.93
C LYS A 61 25.31 0.64 3.37
N GLY A 62 24.04 0.78 3.76
CA GLY A 62 23.17 -0.28 4.25
C GLY A 62 22.51 -1.10 3.14
N GLN A 63 21.42 -1.78 3.51
CA GLN A 63 20.68 -2.69 2.63
C GLN A 63 19.81 -1.93 1.61
N PRO A 64 19.67 -2.40 0.36
CA PRO A 64 18.79 -1.81 -0.66
C PRO A 64 17.37 -1.48 -0.17
N ARG A 65 16.75 -2.36 0.63
CA ARG A 65 15.40 -2.16 1.19
C ARG A 65 15.27 -0.88 2.02
N ALA A 66 16.31 -0.53 2.79
CA ALA A 66 16.31 0.70 3.59
C ALA A 66 16.43 1.95 2.71
N ILE A 67 17.09 1.85 1.54
CA ILE A 67 17.20 2.94 0.57
C ILE A 67 15.87 3.14 -0.16
N ALA A 68 15.19 2.07 -0.61
CA ALA A 68 13.88 2.17 -1.26
C ALA A 68 12.82 2.85 -0.37
N ARG A 69 12.74 2.43 0.91
CA ARG A 69 11.91 3.09 1.92
C ARG A 69 12.29 4.56 2.14
N ALA A 70 13.60 4.88 2.15
CA ALA A 70 14.07 6.25 2.30
C ALA A 70 13.71 7.14 1.10
N VAL A 71 13.74 6.61 -0.14
CA VAL A 71 13.21 7.33 -1.32
C VAL A 71 11.72 7.58 -1.13
N ARG A 72 10.93 6.57 -0.72
CA ARG A 72 9.49 6.73 -0.44
C ARG A 72 9.21 7.81 0.60
N GLN A 73 10.04 7.91 1.64
CA GLN A 73 9.92 8.94 2.69
C GLN A 73 10.24 10.37 2.21
N LEU A 74 10.85 10.55 1.03
CA LEU A 74 11.03 11.86 0.40
C LEU A 74 10.00 12.10 -0.71
N VAL A 75 9.73 11.09 -1.55
CA VAL A 75 8.72 11.16 -2.62
C VAL A 75 7.32 11.41 -2.07
N THR A 76 6.94 10.74 -0.98
CA THR A 76 5.58 10.86 -0.41
C THR A 76 5.21 12.31 -0.04
N PRO A 77 6.01 13.05 0.76
CA PRO A 77 5.72 14.45 1.04
C PRO A 77 5.93 15.37 -0.18
N PHE A 78 6.89 15.05 -1.08
CA PHE A 78 7.10 15.81 -2.32
C PHE A 78 5.85 15.89 -3.21
N VAL A 79 5.12 14.78 -3.39
CA VAL A 79 3.90 14.71 -4.24
C VAL A 79 2.59 14.99 -3.49
N TRP A 80 2.63 15.37 -2.21
CA TRP A 80 1.41 15.52 -1.39
C TRP A 80 1.06 16.99 -1.12
N PRO A 81 -0.03 17.55 -1.71
CA PRO A 81 -0.34 18.98 -1.63
C PRO A 81 -0.53 19.58 -0.24
N ASN A 82 -0.71 18.76 0.81
CA ASN A 82 -0.85 19.21 2.19
C ASN A 82 0.46 19.10 3.00
N SER A 83 1.53 18.55 2.43
CA SER A 83 2.87 18.49 3.04
C SER A 83 3.52 19.88 3.06
N THR A 84 4.38 20.14 4.05
CA THR A 84 5.27 21.32 4.01
C THR A 84 6.37 21.23 2.95
N TYR A 85 6.57 20.07 2.33
CA TYR A 85 7.58 19.80 1.30
C TYR A 85 6.97 19.55 -0.09
N TYR A 86 5.70 19.89 -0.31
CA TYR A 86 5.06 19.73 -1.61
C TYR A 86 5.84 20.49 -2.69
N HIS A 87 6.30 19.75 -3.71
CA HIS A 87 7.18 20.23 -4.78
C HIS A 87 8.44 20.98 -4.29
N ASP A 88 8.97 20.64 -3.11
CA ASP A 88 10.25 21.16 -2.63
C ASP A 88 11.40 20.50 -3.39
N GLU A 89 11.88 21.18 -4.44
CA GLU A 89 13.02 20.77 -5.27
C GLU A 89 14.29 20.44 -4.47
N SER A 90 14.45 20.92 -3.22
CA SER A 90 15.60 20.55 -2.38
C SER A 90 15.64 19.05 -2.04
N LEU A 91 14.53 18.33 -2.19
CA LEU A 91 14.47 16.88 -2.02
C LEU A 91 15.02 16.10 -3.23
N LEU A 92 14.98 16.66 -4.45
CA LEU A 92 15.31 15.95 -5.69
C LEU A 92 16.75 15.40 -5.69
N PRO A 93 17.82 16.15 -5.32
CA PRO A 93 19.19 15.61 -5.28
C PRO A 93 19.39 14.48 -4.26
N HIS A 94 18.49 14.35 -3.27
CA HIS A 94 18.50 13.26 -2.31
C HIS A 94 17.79 12.01 -2.85
N ILE A 95 16.70 12.21 -3.58
CA ILE A 95 15.97 11.15 -4.30
C ILE A 95 16.88 10.56 -5.38
N GLU A 96 17.46 11.39 -6.26
CA GLU A 96 18.36 10.99 -7.34
C GLU A 96 19.57 10.17 -6.87
N GLU A 97 20.30 10.62 -5.84
CA GLU A 97 21.47 9.90 -5.32
C GLU A 97 21.08 8.50 -4.80
N MET A 98 19.91 8.38 -4.15
CA MET A 98 19.41 7.12 -3.63
C MET A 98 18.86 6.21 -4.73
N MET A 99 18.19 6.75 -5.75
CA MET A 99 17.72 6.03 -6.92
C MET A 99 18.90 5.49 -7.76
N ALA A 100 19.89 6.34 -8.08
CA ALA A 100 21.11 5.91 -8.76
C ALA A 100 21.85 4.80 -8.00
N ALA A 101 21.86 4.86 -6.65
CA ALA A 101 22.41 3.79 -5.83
C ALA A 101 21.59 2.49 -5.90
N LEU A 102 20.26 2.56 -5.96
CA LEU A 102 19.37 1.41 -6.15
C LEU A 102 19.54 0.79 -7.54
N THR A 103 19.54 1.59 -8.60
CA THR A 103 19.74 1.15 -9.99
C THR A 103 21.08 0.47 -10.18
N LYS A 104 22.16 1.03 -9.61
CA LYS A 104 23.51 0.42 -9.61
C LYS A 104 23.60 -0.91 -8.86
N ARG A 105 22.71 -1.15 -7.89
CA ARG A 105 22.69 -2.37 -7.04
C ARG A 105 21.79 -3.48 -7.58
N GLN A 106 20.96 -3.21 -8.58
CA GLN A 106 20.09 -4.21 -9.19
C GLN A 106 20.88 -5.09 -10.15
N HIS A 107 20.92 -6.39 -9.88
CA HIS A 107 21.67 -7.37 -10.67
C HIS A 107 21.16 -7.49 -12.11
N CYS A 108 21.91 -8.20 -12.96
CA CYS A 108 21.53 -8.44 -14.35
C CYS A 108 20.23 -9.27 -14.50
N ASP A 109 19.88 -10.08 -13.50
CA ASP A 109 18.60 -10.81 -13.42
C ASP A 109 17.45 -10.00 -12.79
N GLY A 110 17.71 -8.72 -12.47
CA GLY A 110 16.72 -7.79 -11.89
C GLY A 110 16.53 -7.90 -10.39
N THR A 111 17.18 -8.86 -9.72
CA THR A 111 17.07 -9.02 -8.26
C THR A 111 18.06 -8.14 -7.50
N TYR A 112 17.85 -8.04 -6.18
CA TYR A 112 18.75 -7.40 -5.22
C TYR A 112 19.34 -8.44 -4.25
N SER A 113 20.47 -8.08 -3.63
CA SER A 113 21.02 -8.84 -2.49
C SER A 113 20.72 -8.14 -1.17
N VAL A 114 20.10 -8.85 -0.23
CA VAL A 114 19.80 -8.36 1.14
C VAL A 114 20.13 -9.47 2.13
N GLY A 115 21.42 -9.63 2.44
CA GLY A 115 21.93 -10.81 3.15
C GLY A 115 22.03 -12.04 2.24
N ASN A 116 20.89 -12.46 1.66
CA ASN A 116 20.87 -13.44 0.58
C ASN A 116 21.34 -12.81 -0.74
N ARG A 117 22.00 -13.60 -1.59
CA ARG A 117 22.45 -13.18 -2.93
C ARG A 117 21.32 -13.36 -3.95
N HIS A 118 21.17 -12.40 -4.86
CA HIS A 118 20.24 -12.48 -6.00
C HIS A 118 18.85 -12.97 -5.58
N SER A 119 18.24 -12.27 -4.63
CA SER A 119 17.17 -12.82 -3.78
C SER A 119 15.79 -12.34 -4.24
N PRO A 120 14.94 -13.23 -4.78
CA PRO A 120 13.58 -12.88 -5.19
C PRO A 120 12.72 -12.29 -4.05
N PRO A 121 12.63 -12.90 -2.85
CA PRO A 121 11.73 -12.36 -1.83
C PRO A 121 12.23 -11.04 -1.24
N ASP A 122 13.54 -10.88 -1.08
CA ASP A 122 14.12 -9.61 -0.63
C ASP A 122 13.88 -8.50 -1.66
N THR A 123 13.94 -8.83 -2.96
CA THR A 123 13.55 -7.94 -4.06
C THR A 123 12.07 -7.58 -3.97
N GLY A 124 11.18 -8.56 -3.73
CA GLY A 124 9.74 -8.34 -3.59
C GLY A 124 9.36 -7.32 -2.51
N PHE A 125 10.15 -7.20 -1.43
CA PHE A 125 9.96 -6.13 -0.45
C PHE A 125 10.28 -4.71 -0.98
N LEU A 126 11.25 -4.56 -1.89
CA LEU A 126 11.52 -3.27 -2.55
C LEU A 126 10.42 -2.93 -3.56
N ILE A 127 9.88 -3.94 -4.27
CA ILE A 127 8.81 -3.76 -5.25
C ILE A 127 7.53 -3.17 -4.64
N GLU A 128 7.26 -3.41 -3.35
CA GLU A 128 6.15 -2.78 -2.65
C GLU A 128 6.30 -1.24 -2.63
N ASP A 129 7.42 -0.73 -2.13
CA ASP A 129 7.68 0.72 -2.06
C ASP A 129 7.76 1.33 -3.46
N PHE A 130 8.42 0.66 -4.42
CA PHE A 130 8.49 1.10 -5.81
C PHE A 130 7.12 1.14 -6.50
N GLY A 131 6.28 0.12 -6.31
CA GLY A 131 4.95 0.04 -6.91
C GLY A 131 3.99 1.11 -6.39
N ILE A 132 4.14 1.53 -5.13
CA ILE A 132 3.43 2.68 -4.55
C ILE A 132 3.98 3.98 -5.14
N MET A 133 5.30 4.18 -5.12
CA MET A 133 5.94 5.41 -5.58
C MET A 133 5.64 5.73 -7.05
N VAL A 134 5.76 4.76 -7.95
CA VAL A 134 5.51 4.99 -9.38
C VAL A 134 4.09 5.49 -9.64
N ARG A 135 3.09 4.95 -8.94
CA ARG A 135 1.67 5.34 -9.11
C ARG A 135 1.30 6.69 -8.53
N ILE A 136 2.02 7.18 -7.53
CA ILE A 136 1.81 8.53 -6.99
C ILE A 136 2.58 9.57 -7.82
N LEU A 137 3.77 9.22 -8.33
CA LEU A 137 4.56 10.04 -9.25
C LEU A 137 3.91 10.17 -10.64
N GLU A 138 3.37 9.08 -11.22
CA GLU A 138 2.64 9.11 -12.51
C GLU A 138 1.39 10.01 -12.47
N LYS A 139 0.82 10.26 -11.29
CA LYS A 139 -0.34 11.13 -11.07
C LYS A 139 0.02 12.58 -10.71
N ASP A 140 1.27 12.83 -10.34
CA ASP A 140 1.77 14.15 -9.95
C ASP A 140 2.12 14.99 -11.19
N ASP A 141 1.93 16.31 -11.09
CA ASP A 141 2.07 17.24 -12.21
C ASP A 141 3.42 18.00 -12.23
N HIS A 142 4.37 17.63 -11.36
CA HIS A 142 5.74 18.15 -11.42
C HIS A 142 6.57 17.49 -12.54
N ASP A 143 7.40 18.28 -13.25
CA ASP A 143 8.19 17.80 -14.38
C ASP A 143 9.11 16.62 -14.01
N ASP A 144 9.83 16.71 -12.88
CA ASP A 144 10.73 15.65 -12.41
C ASP A 144 10.02 14.36 -11.93
N SER A 145 8.73 14.43 -11.56
CA SER A 145 8.00 13.25 -11.05
C SER A 145 7.92 12.15 -12.09
N GLN A 146 7.72 12.51 -13.36
CA GLN A 146 7.66 11.55 -14.47
C GLN A 146 9.02 10.88 -14.73
N ALA A 147 10.13 11.61 -14.59
CA ALA A 147 11.47 11.06 -14.75
C ALA A 147 11.81 10.01 -13.66
N ILE A 148 11.41 10.29 -12.40
CA ILE A 148 11.58 9.35 -11.29
C ILE A 148 10.66 8.13 -11.49
N ALA A 149 9.42 8.33 -11.97
CA ALA A 149 8.50 7.23 -12.28
C ALA A 149 9.07 6.30 -13.37
N ASP A 150 9.66 6.84 -14.44
CA ASP A 150 10.27 6.05 -15.52
C ASP A 150 11.48 5.23 -15.04
N GLU A 151 12.35 5.77 -14.16
CA GLU A 151 13.43 4.98 -13.55
C GLU A 151 12.88 3.84 -12.70
N ILE A 152 11.84 4.10 -11.90
CA ILE A 152 11.18 3.06 -11.10
C ILE A 152 10.54 2.00 -12.01
N ARG A 153 9.84 2.38 -13.09
CA ARG A 153 9.29 1.43 -14.09
C ARG A 153 10.38 0.53 -14.66
N ALA A 154 11.56 1.06 -14.99
CA ALA A 154 12.68 0.26 -15.48
C ALA A 154 13.16 -0.77 -14.43
N ILE A 155 13.22 -0.41 -13.15
CA ILE A 155 13.53 -1.33 -12.05
C ILE A 155 12.47 -2.44 -11.97
N LEU A 156 11.17 -2.09 -12.00
CA LEU A 156 10.03 -3.03 -11.93
C LEU A 156 10.05 -4.05 -13.07
N VAL A 157 10.14 -3.57 -14.33
CA VAL A 157 10.22 -4.41 -15.55
C VAL A 157 11.39 -5.38 -15.45
N LYS A 158 12.56 -4.90 -15.03
CA LYS A 158 13.76 -5.74 -14.95
C LYS A 158 13.66 -6.80 -13.85
N ALA A 159 12.98 -6.51 -12.73
CA ALA A 159 12.79 -7.44 -11.61
C ALA A 159 11.81 -8.58 -11.89
N GLY A 160 10.74 -8.34 -12.67
CA GLY A 160 9.65 -9.30 -12.92
C GLY A 160 10.11 -10.72 -13.28
N PRO A 161 10.98 -10.91 -14.30
CA PRO A 161 11.46 -12.23 -14.70
C PRO A 161 12.25 -12.99 -13.62
N GLY A 162 13.01 -12.27 -12.79
CA GLY A 162 13.77 -12.83 -11.66
C GLY A 162 12.87 -13.26 -10.51
N LEU A 163 11.79 -12.50 -10.25
CA LEU A 163 10.75 -12.88 -9.30
C LEU A 163 9.94 -14.10 -9.78
N ALA A 164 9.54 -14.12 -11.04
CA ALA A 164 8.69 -15.17 -11.60
C ALA A 164 9.38 -16.54 -11.59
N LYS A 165 10.67 -16.59 -11.91
CA LYS A 165 11.50 -17.82 -11.88
C LYS A 165 12.05 -18.15 -10.48
N GLY A 166 11.86 -17.24 -9.53
CA GLY A 166 12.47 -17.27 -8.21
C GLY A 166 11.86 -18.29 -7.24
N GLY A 167 12.65 -18.62 -6.22
CA GLY A 167 12.23 -19.37 -5.03
C GLY A 167 11.96 -18.48 -3.82
N ILE A 168 11.57 -19.13 -2.71
CA ILE A 168 11.27 -18.51 -1.42
C ILE A 168 12.26 -18.97 -0.35
N HIS A 169 12.52 -18.13 0.66
CA HIS A 169 13.28 -18.54 1.86
C HIS A 169 12.39 -19.01 3.03
N THR A 170 11.14 -18.54 3.10
CA THR A 170 10.18 -18.82 4.18
C THR A 170 8.74 -18.73 3.67
N PRO A 171 7.74 -19.31 4.35
CA PRO A 171 6.39 -19.44 3.78
C PRO A 171 5.71 -18.11 3.35
N ASN A 172 5.84 -17.03 4.14
CA ASN A 172 5.26 -15.70 3.82
C ASN A 172 5.83 -15.07 2.54
N HIS A 173 7.01 -15.51 2.10
CA HIS A 173 7.64 -15.01 0.89
C HIS A 173 6.88 -15.42 -0.37
N ARG A 174 6.03 -16.48 -0.33
CA ARG A 174 5.10 -16.78 -1.43
C ARG A 174 4.20 -15.56 -1.68
N TRP A 175 3.54 -15.11 -0.63
CA TRP A 175 2.56 -14.03 -0.69
C TRP A 175 3.22 -12.71 -1.07
N LYS A 176 4.39 -12.39 -0.49
CA LYS A 176 5.15 -11.19 -0.89
C LYS A 176 5.61 -11.23 -2.36
N ILE A 177 6.07 -12.38 -2.88
CA ILE A 177 6.40 -12.50 -4.31
C ILE A 177 5.13 -12.37 -5.17
N CYS A 178 4.01 -12.95 -4.75
CA CYS A 178 2.73 -12.81 -5.47
C CYS A 178 2.28 -11.35 -5.57
N ALA A 179 2.33 -10.59 -4.47
CA ALA A 179 2.01 -9.17 -4.45
C ALA A 179 2.94 -8.33 -5.34
N ALA A 180 4.24 -8.62 -5.30
CA ALA A 180 5.23 -7.96 -6.15
C ALA A 180 4.99 -8.24 -7.64
N LEU A 181 4.72 -9.50 -8.01
CA LEU A 181 4.39 -9.90 -9.38
C LEU A 181 3.07 -9.27 -9.85
N ALA A 182 2.06 -9.20 -8.98
CA ALA A 182 0.77 -8.59 -9.30
C ALA A 182 0.93 -7.09 -9.59
N ARG A 183 1.62 -6.35 -8.71
CA ARG A 183 1.94 -4.93 -8.92
C ARG A 183 2.70 -4.72 -10.22
N ILE A 184 3.76 -5.50 -10.49
CA ILE A 184 4.53 -5.38 -11.75
C ILE A 184 3.61 -5.65 -12.95
N SER A 185 2.83 -6.74 -12.94
CA SER A 185 1.90 -7.10 -14.02
C SER A 185 0.94 -5.95 -14.35
N THR A 186 0.29 -5.35 -13.35
CA THR A 186 -0.65 -4.23 -13.57
C THR A 186 0.04 -2.96 -14.06
N ILE A 187 1.24 -2.65 -13.55
CA ILE A 187 1.97 -1.40 -13.88
C ILE A 187 2.59 -1.48 -15.28
N THR A 188 3.04 -2.66 -15.72
CA THR A 188 3.76 -2.86 -16.99
C THR A 188 2.90 -3.46 -18.11
N GLY A 189 1.78 -4.09 -17.77
CA GLY A 189 0.96 -4.88 -18.71
C GLY A 189 1.50 -6.29 -18.99
N ASP A 190 2.52 -6.76 -18.26
CA ASP A 190 3.06 -8.12 -18.43
C ASP A 190 2.24 -9.18 -17.69
N GLU A 191 1.11 -9.57 -18.29
CA GLU A 191 0.22 -10.64 -17.80
C GLU A 191 0.92 -12.00 -17.66
N SER A 192 2.10 -12.22 -18.27
CA SER A 192 2.81 -13.51 -18.15
C SER A 192 3.26 -13.83 -16.71
N LEU A 193 3.37 -12.79 -15.87
CA LEU A 193 3.70 -12.89 -14.45
C LEU A 193 2.55 -13.51 -13.63
N ILE A 194 1.30 -13.38 -14.08
CA ILE A 194 0.10 -13.87 -13.37
C ILE A 194 0.14 -15.39 -13.18
N LYS A 195 0.60 -16.14 -14.19
CA LYS A 195 0.73 -17.61 -14.13
C LYS A 195 1.51 -18.07 -12.88
N ARG A 196 2.54 -17.32 -12.47
CA ARG A 196 3.34 -17.69 -11.29
C ARG A 196 2.62 -17.43 -9.98
N ILE A 197 1.70 -16.48 -9.96
CA ILE A 197 0.83 -16.19 -8.82
C ILE A 197 -0.17 -17.34 -8.66
N ASP A 198 -0.81 -17.76 -9.76
CA ASP A 198 -1.73 -18.90 -9.78
C ASP A 198 -1.07 -20.19 -9.31
N GLU A 199 0.17 -20.46 -9.73
CA GLU A 199 0.95 -21.62 -9.27
C GLU A 199 1.14 -21.65 -7.74
N TRP A 200 1.39 -20.50 -7.11
CA TRP A 200 1.53 -20.42 -5.65
C TRP A 200 0.18 -20.45 -4.92
N LEU A 201 -0.86 -19.80 -5.47
CA LEU A 201 -2.21 -19.83 -4.90
C LEU A 201 -2.84 -21.22 -4.96
N ALA A 202 -2.46 -22.05 -5.95
CA ALA A 202 -2.86 -23.45 -6.06
C ALA A 202 -2.33 -24.35 -4.92
N GLU A 203 -1.30 -23.93 -4.16
CA GLU A 203 -0.88 -24.62 -2.92
C GLU A 203 -1.88 -24.38 -1.76
N GLY A 204 -2.76 -23.38 -1.89
CA GLY A 204 -3.65 -22.89 -0.83
C GLY A 204 -2.96 -21.89 0.11
N ILE A 205 -3.76 -21.05 0.78
CA ILE A 205 -3.25 -20.12 1.79
C ILE A 205 -2.93 -20.90 3.07
N ASP A 206 -1.74 -20.68 3.64
CA ASP A 206 -1.19 -21.47 4.73
C ASP A 206 -1.67 -21.01 6.12
N ILE A 207 -2.99 -20.92 6.26
CA ILE A 207 -3.74 -20.41 7.41
C ILE A 207 -4.79 -21.44 7.87
N ASP A 208 -5.02 -21.54 9.17
CA ASP A 208 -5.86 -22.58 9.76
C ASP A 208 -7.32 -22.16 10.09
N ALA A 209 -8.01 -23.01 10.85
CA ALA A 209 -9.39 -22.84 11.26
C ALA A 209 -9.61 -21.63 12.20
N ASP A 210 -8.55 -21.06 12.76
CA ASP A 210 -8.60 -19.96 13.73
C ASP A 210 -8.01 -18.66 13.19
N GLY A 211 -7.31 -18.72 12.05
CA GLY A 211 -6.68 -17.56 11.40
C GLY A 211 -5.17 -17.47 11.63
N ILE A 212 -4.57 -18.54 12.18
CA ILE A 212 -3.14 -18.60 12.48
C ILE A 212 -2.40 -19.10 11.23
N TYR A 213 -1.41 -18.33 10.78
CA TYR A 213 -0.51 -18.75 9.70
C TYR A 213 0.54 -19.79 10.15
N SER A 214 1.13 -20.54 9.22
CA SER A 214 2.03 -21.67 9.52
C SER A 214 3.24 -21.38 10.45
N GLU A 215 3.83 -20.18 10.36
CA GLU A 215 4.92 -19.74 11.25
C GLU A 215 4.44 -19.38 12.67
N ARG A 216 3.11 -19.27 12.85
CA ARG A 216 2.42 -18.82 14.07
C ARG A 216 2.88 -17.46 14.59
N SER A 217 3.42 -16.64 13.70
CA SER A 217 3.96 -15.32 14.00
C SER A 217 2.85 -14.29 13.85
N PRO A 218 2.20 -13.84 14.94
CA PRO A 218 1.05 -12.95 14.87
C PRO A 218 1.46 -11.57 14.36
N ASN A 219 2.71 -11.14 14.58
CA ASN A 219 3.23 -9.86 14.10
C ASN A 219 3.89 -10.00 12.73
N TYR A 220 5.14 -10.48 12.65
CA TYR A 220 5.93 -10.41 11.41
C TYR A 220 5.27 -11.12 10.23
N TYR A 221 4.78 -12.35 10.41
CA TYR A 221 4.21 -13.13 9.31
C TYR A 221 2.90 -12.52 8.80
N SER A 222 2.00 -12.12 9.71
CA SER A 222 0.74 -11.43 9.36
C SER A 222 1.02 -10.09 8.66
N ALA A 223 1.94 -9.28 9.21
CA ALA A 223 2.36 -7.99 8.65
C ALA A 223 3.02 -8.09 7.26
N VAL A 224 3.53 -9.26 6.86
CA VAL A 224 3.98 -9.52 5.49
C VAL A 224 2.86 -10.10 4.63
N SER A 225 2.09 -11.04 5.15
CA SER A 225 1.16 -11.87 4.38
C SER A 225 -0.14 -11.15 4.07
N ASN A 226 -0.78 -10.55 5.08
CA ASN A 226 -2.04 -9.83 4.93
C ASN A 226 -2.01 -8.73 3.87
N PRO A 227 -1.08 -7.73 3.93
CA PRO A 227 -1.06 -6.68 2.91
C PRO A 227 -0.67 -7.24 1.54
N SER A 228 0.08 -8.35 1.49
CA SER A 228 0.39 -9.00 0.21
C SER A 228 -0.83 -9.67 -0.42
N LEU A 229 -1.65 -10.38 0.37
CA LEU A 229 -2.89 -10.99 -0.10
C LEU A 229 -3.93 -9.93 -0.49
N LEU A 230 -4.05 -8.84 0.27
CA LEU A 230 -4.89 -7.69 -0.09
C LEU A 230 -4.40 -7.04 -1.41
N THR A 231 -3.08 -6.90 -1.60
CA THR A 231 -2.52 -6.42 -2.87
C THR A 231 -2.90 -7.33 -4.04
N VAL A 232 -2.68 -8.64 -3.95
CA VAL A 232 -3.11 -9.57 -5.03
C VAL A 232 -4.62 -9.48 -5.29
N ALA A 233 -5.44 -9.39 -4.23
CA ALA A 233 -6.88 -9.24 -4.36
C ALA A 233 -7.31 -7.98 -5.13
N ARG A 234 -6.61 -6.85 -4.94
CA ARG A 234 -6.89 -5.60 -5.66
C ARG A 234 -6.35 -5.58 -7.08
N GLU A 235 -5.09 -5.98 -7.25
CA GLU A 235 -4.39 -5.91 -8.53
C GLU A 235 -5.04 -6.83 -9.59
N LEU A 236 -5.48 -8.02 -9.18
CA LEU A 236 -5.98 -9.06 -10.08
C LEU A 236 -7.47 -9.39 -9.87
N ASN A 237 -8.16 -8.63 -9.02
CA ASN A 237 -9.55 -8.89 -8.61
C ASN A 237 -9.75 -10.28 -7.96
N TYR A 238 -8.74 -10.83 -7.29
CA TYR A 238 -8.81 -12.11 -6.57
C TYR A 238 -9.42 -11.92 -5.17
N THR A 239 -10.67 -11.47 -5.12
CA THR A 239 -11.37 -11.08 -3.87
C THR A 239 -11.54 -12.22 -2.86
N ASP A 240 -11.48 -13.48 -3.32
CA ASP A 240 -11.56 -14.67 -2.46
C ASP A 240 -10.35 -14.81 -1.50
N LEU A 241 -9.32 -13.98 -1.66
CA LEU A 241 -8.21 -13.88 -0.71
C LEU A 241 -8.54 -13.03 0.54
N ILE A 242 -9.51 -12.10 0.43
CA ILE A 242 -9.87 -11.15 1.49
C ILE A 242 -10.39 -11.86 2.77
N PRO A 243 -11.21 -12.92 2.71
CA PRO A 243 -11.65 -13.66 3.90
C PRO A 243 -10.52 -14.20 4.79
N PHE A 244 -9.39 -14.61 4.23
CA PHE A 244 -8.23 -15.06 5.03
C PHE A 244 -7.62 -13.92 5.84
N VAL A 245 -7.49 -12.74 5.22
CA VAL A 245 -6.95 -11.54 5.88
C VAL A 245 -7.90 -11.04 6.96
N ARG A 246 -9.21 -10.98 6.67
CA ARG A 246 -10.24 -10.62 7.66
C ARG A 246 -10.14 -11.49 8.91
N LYS A 247 -10.03 -12.81 8.72
CA LYS A 247 -9.93 -13.79 9.81
C LYS A 247 -8.66 -13.60 10.64
N ASN A 248 -7.52 -13.32 10.00
CA ASN A 248 -6.28 -13.03 10.71
C ASN A 248 -6.32 -11.68 11.46
N LEU A 249 -7.03 -10.67 10.95
CA LEU A 249 -7.23 -9.40 11.67
C LEU A 249 -8.15 -9.56 12.88
N GLU A 250 -9.22 -10.36 12.80
CA GLU A 250 -10.04 -10.71 13.97
C GLU A 250 -9.20 -11.40 15.05
N LEU A 251 -8.40 -12.40 14.66
CA LEU A 251 -7.42 -13.05 15.56
C LEU A 251 -6.43 -12.06 16.17
N SER A 252 -5.96 -11.08 15.40
CA SER A 252 -5.07 -10.04 15.89
C SER A 252 -5.73 -9.15 16.95
N ILE A 253 -7.06 -8.98 16.93
CA ILE A 253 -7.80 -8.26 17.97
C ILE A 253 -7.98 -9.12 19.22
N GLU A 254 -8.31 -10.41 19.05
CA GLU A 254 -8.44 -11.37 20.16
C GLU A 254 -7.14 -11.54 20.95
N HIS A 255 -5.99 -11.36 20.29
CA HIS A 255 -4.66 -11.40 20.88
C HIS A 255 -4.06 -10.03 21.21
N ALA A 256 -4.81 -8.94 21.03
CA ALA A 256 -4.34 -7.59 21.32
C ALA A 256 -4.85 -7.08 22.67
N GLU A 257 -3.94 -6.45 23.41
CA GLU A 257 -4.23 -5.72 24.64
C GLU A 257 -4.49 -4.23 24.34
N PRO A 258 -5.27 -3.50 25.18
CA PRO A 258 -5.52 -2.06 25.00
C PRO A 258 -4.26 -1.17 25.04
N ASN A 259 -3.12 -1.71 25.48
CA ASN A 259 -1.80 -1.06 25.43
C ASN A 259 -1.13 -1.16 24.04
N GLY A 260 -1.78 -1.76 23.04
CA GLY A 260 -1.27 -1.95 21.69
C GLY A 260 -0.27 -3.11 21.51
N GLU A 261 -0.15 -3.97 22.51
CA GLU A 261 0.62 -5.20 22.43
C GLU A 261 -0.25 -6.33 21.86
N ILE A 262 0.11 -6.85 20.68
CA ILE A 262 -0.33 -8.17 20.21
C ILE A 262 0.58 -9.22 20.84
N GLU A 263 -0.02 -10.19 21.53
CA GLU A 263 0.60 -11.38 22.14
C GLU A 263 1.50 -12.12 21.11
N THR A 264 2.64 -12.69 21.53
CA THR A 264 3.61 -13.34 20.62
C THR A 264 4.11 -14.75 21.01
N ILE A 265 3.69 -15.34 22.13
CA ILE A 265 4.19 -16.62 22.66
C ILE A 265 4.01 -17.79 21.67
N GLN A 266 2.95 -17.80 20.86
CA GLN A 266 2.80 -18.81 19.78
C GLN A 266 3.88 -18.75 18.68
N SER A 267 4.60 -17.63 18.55
CA SER A 267 5.54 -17.40 17.45
C SER A 267 6.72 -18.36 17.49
N ARG A 268 7.04 -18.96 16.33
CA ARG A 268 8.08 -20.00 16.22
C ARG A 268 9.44 -19.49 15.76
N ARG A 269 9.56 -18.21 15.39
CA ARG A 269 10.80 -17.64 14.83
C ARG A 269 10.92 -16.12 15.02
N GLN A 270 10.27 -15.30 14.19
CA GLN A 270 10.61 -13.88 14.09
C GLN A 270 10.21 -13.05 15.32
N ASP A 271 9.03 -13.30 15.90
CA ASP A 271 8.56 -12.46 17.01
C ASP A 271 9.21 -12.82 18.35
N GLN A 272 9.82 -14.01 18.45
CA GLN A 272 10.58 -14.45 19.64
C GLN A 272 11.75 -13.53 20.02
N THR A 273 12.23 -12.73 19.06
CA THR A 273 13.34 -11.77 19.26
C THR A 273 12.91 -10.32 19.12
N GLN A 274 11.62 -10.03 18.94
CA GLN A 274 11.14 -8.65 18.87
C GLN A 274 11.02 -8.05 20.28
N PRO A 275 11.25 -6.74 20.45
CA PRO A 275 10.96 -6.06 21.71
C PRO A 275 9.47 -6.18 22.07
N VAL A 276 9.19 -6.46 23.34
CA VAL A 276 7.84 -6.39 23.91
C VAL A 276 7.33 -4.94 23.85
N GLY A 277 6.04 -4.76 23.53
CA GLY A 277 5.36 -3.46 23.51
C GLY A 277 4.53 -3.25 22.26
N ASP A 278 4.21 -1.97 21.98
CA ASP A 278 3.26 -1.57 20.94
C ASP A 278 3.75 -1.94 19.53
N ASN A 279 3.10 -2.95 18.95
CA ASN A 279 3.53 -3.66 17.75
C ASN A 279 2.48 -3.65 16.62
N MET A 280 1.32 -3.03 16.86
CA MET A 280 0.20 -2.94 15.90
C MET A 280 0.47 -2.07 14.66
N GLN A 281 1.59 -1.33 14.59
CA GLN A 281 1.89 -0.36 13.53
C GLN A 281 1.59 -0.90 12.12
N ASN A 282 2.05 -2.11 11.82
CA ASN A 282 1.99 -2.68 10.47
C ASN A 282 0.58 -3.09 10.02
N PHE A 283 -0.40 -3.08 10.94
CA PHE A 283 -1.79 -3.43 10.67
C PHE A 283 -2.67 -2.22 10.33
N TYR A 284 -2.15 -1.00 10.45
CA TYR A 284 -2.92 0.24 10.28
C TYR A 284 -3.76 0.30 9.00
N THR A 285 -3.13 0.16 7.83
CA THR A 285 -3.81 0.21 6.54
C THR A 285 -4.71 -1.00 6.29
N GLN A 286 -4.41 -2.16 6.90
CA GLN A 286 -5.20 -3.38 6.77
C GLN A 286 -6.53 -3.29 7.54
N PHE A 287 -6.47 -2.82 8.80
CA PHE A 287 -7.66 -2.51 9.59
C PHE A 287 -8.49 -1.42 8.91
N ARG A 288 -7.84 -0.37 8.40
CA ARG A 288 -8.51 0.72 7.66
C ARG A 288 -9.25 0.21 6.42
N GLU A 289 -8.58 -0.60 5.59
CA GLU A 289 -9.14 -1.18 4.37
C GLU A 289 -10.37 -2.05 4.66
N LEU A 290 -10.29 -2.98 5.62
CA LEU A 290 -11.41 -3.86 5.92
C LEU A 290 -12.51 -3.17 6.75
N ALA A 291 -12.19 -2.17 7.57
CA ALA A 291 -13.21 -1.33 8.22
C ALA A 291 -14.09 -0.61 7.18
N ILE A 292 -13.49 -0.09 6.10
CA ILE A 292 -14.21 0.59 5.02
C ILE A 292 -14.99 -0.42 4.18
N LEU A 293 -14.36 -1.53 3.77
CA LEU A 293 -14.97 -2.55 2.91
C LEU A 293 -16.18 -3.23 3.58
N ASP A 294 -16.03 -3.62 4.85
CA ASP A 294 -17.02 -4.40 5.58
C ASP A 294 -17.96 -3.55 6.44
N LYS A 295 -17.70 -2.24 6.54
CA LYS A 295 -18.31 -1.31 7.52
C LYS A 295 -18.12 -1.78 8.96
N ASN A 296 -16.97 -2.42 9.25
CA ASN A 296 -16.65 -3.03 10.53
C ASN A 296 -16.16 -1.97 11.56
N GLY A 297 -16.97 -1.70 12.59
CA GLY A 297 -16.68 -0.72 13.64
C GLY A 297 -15.54 -1.14 14.57
N ARG A 298 -15.31 -2.45 14.79
CA ARG A 298 -14.16 -2.95 15.58
C ARG A 298 -12.84 -2.70 14.86
N PHE A 299 -12.80 -2.95 13.54
CA PHE A 299 -11.62 -2.64 12.72
C PHE A 299 -11.37 -1.13 12.63
N ALA A 300 -12.42 -0.31 12.55
CA ALA A 300 -12.30 1.14 12.63
C ALA A 300 -11.68 1.59 13.97
N ALA A 301 -12.13 1.01 15.08
CA ALA A 301 -11.58 1.29 16.41
C ALA A 301 -10.09 0.90 16.53
N MET A 302 -9.67 -0.23 15.95
CA MET A 302 -8.24 -0.60 15.90
C MET A 302 -7.41 0.39 15.08
N ALA A 303 -7.90 0.83 13.92
CA ALA A 303 -7.22 1.86 13.13
C ALA A 303 -7.08 3.19 13.91
N ARG A 304 -8.11 3.58 14.68
CA ARG A 304 -8.05 4.76 15.59
C ARG A 304 -7.09 4.57 16.75
N LEU A 305 -7.04 3.39 17.36
CA LEU A 305 -6.10 3.08 18.44
C LEU A 305 -4.65 3.18 17.94
N ILE A 306 -4.36 2.70 16.73
CA ILE A 306 -3.04 2.83 16.10
C ILE A 306 -2.70 4.31 15.81
N GLU A 307 -3.66 5.11 15.35
CA GLU A 307 -3.48 6.56 15.15
C GLU A 307 -3.16 7.30 16.46
N GLU A 308 -3.89 7.01 17.53
CA GLU A 308 -3.70 7.62 18.85
C GLU A 308 -2.32 7.28 19.44
N ARG A 309 -1.96 5.99 19.42
CA ARG A 309 -0.76 5.48 20.11
C ARG A 309 0.53 5.66 19.29
N LEU A 310 0.42 5.48 17.98
CA LEU A 310 1.57 5.38 17.08
C LEU A 310 1.62 6.45 15.99
N GLY A 311 0.69 7.42 15.97
CA GLY A 311 0.55 8.42 14.90
C GLY A 311 1.86 9.04 14.39
N ALA A 312 2.78 9.40 15.29
CA ALA A 312 4.09 9.96 14.95
C ALA A 312 5.04 9.01 14.17
N ARG A 313 4.73 7.70 14.13
CA ARG A 313 5.47 6.68 13.38
C ARG A 313 4.80 6.30 12.06
N LEU A 314 3.57 6.76 11.81
CA LEU A 314 2.75 6.31 10.67
C LEU A 314 3.06 7.00 9.33
N GLY A 315 4.08 7.86 9.25
CA GLY A 315 4.38 8.68 8.06
C GLY A 315 4.51 7.87 6.75
N ASP A 316 5.10 6.68 6.81
CA ASP A 316 5.21 5.77 5.66
C ASP A 316 3.85 5.44 5.03
N PHE A 317 2.79 5.29 5.84
CA PHE A 317 1.46 4.90 5.37
C PHE A 317 0.70 6.03 4.68
N LEU A 318 1.21 7.27 4.67
CA LEU A 318 0.61 8.36 3.92
C LEU A 318 0.55 8.02 2.42
N SER A 319 1.61 7.44 1.85
CA SER A 319 1.64 7.08 0.43
C SER A 319 0.71 5.92 0.07
N ASP A 320 0.35 5.05 1.01
CA ASP A 320 -0.71 4.05 0.76
C ASP A 320 -2.07 4.74 0.55
N LEU A 321 -2.37 5.81 1.30
CA LEU A 321 -3.61 6.59 1.14
C LEU A 321 -3.59 7.52 -0.09
N ILE A 322 -2.41 7.96 -0.56
CA ILE A 322 -2.25 8.74 -1.80
C ILE A 322 -2.37 7.82 -3.02
N GLU A 323 -1.75 6.63 -2.99
CA GLU A 323 -1.94 5.61 -4.02
C GLU A 323 -3.43 5.27 -4.15
N ARG A 324 -4.10 5.11 -3.00
CA ARG A 324 -5.45 4.60 -2.82
C ARG A 324 -6.37 5.56 -2.06
N PRO A 325 -6.94 6.58 -2.73
CA PRO A 325 -7.83 7.55 -2.10
C PRO A 325 -9.08 6.93 -1.44
N GLU A 326 -9.48 5.71 -1.81
CA GLU A 326 -10.56 5.00 -1.13
C GLU A 326 -10.22 4.62 0.32
N LEU A 327 -8.94 4.54 0.69
CA LEU A 327 -8.52 4.43 2.09
C LEU A 327 -8.61 5.77 2.82
N ALA A 328 -8.52 6.90 2.13
CA ALA A 328 -8.51 8.24 2.74
C ALA A 328 -9.90 8.74 3.19
N VAL A 329 -10.96 7.97 2.98
CA VAL A 329 -12.32 8.28 3.45
C VAL A 329 -12.47 8.08 4.95
N LYS A 330 -13.51 8.68 5.54
CA LYS A 330 -13.89 8.45 6.94
C LYS A 330 -14.17 6.97 7.18
N LEU A 331 -13.54 6.44 8.23
CA LEU A 331 -13.90 5.16 8.84
C LEU A 331 -15.38 5.16 9.29
N PRO A 332 -16.04 3.99 9.35
CA PRO A 332 -17.34 3.86 10.02
C PRO A 332 -17.21 4.19 11.51
N GLU A 333 -18.36 4.39 12.18
CA GLU A 333 -18.39 4.64 13.62
C GLU A 333 -17.70 3.51 14.39
N PRO A 334 -16.78 3.82 15.32
CA PRO A 334 -16.02 2.82 16.04
C PRO A 334 -16.87 2.09 17.09
N GLU A 335 -16.69 0.77 17.16
CA GLU A 335 -17.26 -0.09 18.22
C GLU A 335 -16.17 -0.43 19.26
N SER A 336 -16.49 -1.18 20.31
CA SER A 336 -15.45 -1.70 21.22
C SER A 336 -14.62 -2.77 20.48
N PRO A 337 -13.33 -2.56 20.22
CA PRO A 337 -12.54 -3.54 19.46
C PRO A 337 -12.33 -4.81 20.30
N PHE A 338 -11.92 -4.64 21.56
CA PHE A 338 -11.75 -5.70 22.54
C PHE A 338 -13.12 -6.04 23.13
N VAL A 339 -13.63 -7.22 22.74
CA VAL A 339 -14.83 -7.83 23.30
C VAL A 339 -14.57 -9.33 23.41
N ASP A 340 -14.81 -9.86 24.61
CA ASP A 340 -14.70 -11.28 24.98
C ASP A 340 -13.35 -11.97 24.68
N PHE A 341 -12.51 -12.13 25.72
CA PHE A 341 -11.20 -12.79 25.61
C PHE A 341 -11.28 -14.32 25.76
N GLU A 342 -12.46 -14.93 25.93
CA GLU A 342 -12.62 -16.37 26.10
C GLU A 342 -12.51 -17.14 24.76
N LYS A 343 -11.28 -17.33 24.27
CA LYS A 343 -10.99 -18.22 23.14
C LYS A 343 -9.94 -19.28 23.51
N HIS A 344 -10.21 -20.53 23.11
CA HIS A 344 -9.37 -21.69 23.37
C HIS A 344 -8.99 -22.35 22.05
N TYR A 345 -7.68 -22.65 21.88
CA TYR A 345 -7.06 -23.19 20.67
C TYR A 345 -6.47 -24.59 20.91
#